data_AF-A0A9E5YE03-F1
#
_entry.id   AF-A0A9E5YE03-F1
#
_cell.length_a   1.000
_cell.length_b   1.000
_cell.length_c   1.000
_cell.angle_alpha   90.00
_cell.angle_beta   90.00
_cell.angle_gamma   90.00
#
_symmetry.space_group_name_H-M   'P 1'
#
loop_
_entity.id
_entity.type
_entity.pdbx_description
1 polymer ?
#
loop_
_entity_poly.entity_id
_entity_poly.type
_entity_poly.pdbx_seq_one_letter_code
_entity_poly.pdbx_strand_id
1 'polypeptide(L)'
;MPTGVYKRKIKLGKRTAFGTYRPKCLFPGCNNLARKTHRRKSGGWYCDKLCQLHHRKKYDMRLGGADKPRELRGFSEKPCEECGWHKAKCDLHRIVSGSDGGKYKKGNVQVLCPNCHRLKHPERYSLKKGSL
;
A
#
# COMPACT_ATOMS: atom_id res chain seq x y z
N MET A 1 13.40 16.20 7.59
CA MET A 1 12.31 15.95 6.62
C MET A 1 10.98 16.38 7.27
N PRO A 2 10.24 17.37 6.75
CA PRO A 2 9.17 18.01 7.51
C PRO A 2 7.94 17.11 7.67
N THR A 3 7.58 16.87 8.93
CA THR A 3 6.40 16.13 9.42
C THR A 3 5.14 16.99 9.34
N GLY A 4 4.71 17.31 8.12
CA GLY A 4 3.49 18.10 7.89
C GLY A 4 2.23 17.25 7.88
N VAL A 5 1.39 17.33 8.92
CA VAL A 5 0.03 16.80 8.94
C VAL A 5 -0.85 17.58 7.95
N TYR A 6 -0.90 17.16 6.68
CA TYR A 6 -1.72 17.82 5.68
C TYR A 6 -3.22 17.51 5.89
N LYS A 7 -3.94 18.46 6.51
CA LYS A 7 -5.42 18.48 6.65
C LYS A 7 -6.11 18.12 5.32
N ARG A 8 -7.14 17.26 5.36
CA ARG A 8 -7.49 16.30 4.29
C ARG A 8 -8.28 16.82 3.08
N LYS A 9 -8.82 18.04 3.04
CA LYS A 9 -9.72 18.47 1.94
C LYS A 9 -9.56 19.96 1.63
N ILE A 10 -9.44 20.33 0.36
CA ILE A 10 -9.50 21.74 -0.08
C ILE A 10 -10.95 22.02 -0.47
N LYS A 11 -11.57 23.02 0.16
CA LYS A 11 -12.87 23.52 -0.28
C LYS A 11 -12.65 24.36 -1.53
N LEU A 12 -13.23 23.96 -2.66
CA LEU A 12 -13.26 24.82 -3.86
C LEU A 12 -14.10 26.06 -3.57
N GLY A 13 -13.53 27.23 -3.91
CA GLY A 13 -14.22 28.50 -3.96
C GLY A 13 -15.34 28.51 -5.01
N LYS A 14 -16.13 29.59 -4.96
CA LYS A 14 -17.39 29.83 -5.67
C LYS A 14 -17.31 29.53 -7.17
N ARG A 15 -18.45 29.12 -7.77
CA ARG A 15 -18.62 28.95 -9.22
C ARG A 15 -18.32 30.29 -9.91
N THR A 16 -17.36 30.30 -10.84
CA THR A 16 -17.22 31.39 -11.82
C THR A 16 -18.01 31.01 -13.09
N ALA A 17 -18.32 32.00 -13.93
CA ALA A 17 -19.09 31.82 -15.18
C ALA A 17 -18.47 30.82 -16.17
N PHE A 18 -17.19 30.45 -15.98
CA PHE A 18 -16.42 29.54 -16.83
C PHE A 18 -16.10 28.22 -16.12
N GLY A 19 -17.12 27.36 -15.96
CA GLY A 19 -16.94 25.99 -15.47
C GLY A 19 -16.47 25.86 -14.02
N THR A 20 -16.57 24.65 -13.46
CA THR A 20 -16.11 24.39 -12.08
C THR A 20 -14.58 24.46 -12.03
N TYR A 21 -14.03 25.54 -11.46
CA TYR A 21 -12.59 25.70 -11.26
C TYR A 21 -11.98 24.44 -10.64
N ARG A 22 -11.02 23.84 -11.35
CA ARG A 22 -10.29 22.64 -10.92
C ARG A 22 -8.86 23.06 -10.56
N PRO A 23 -8.42 22.86 -9.31
CA PRO A 23 -7.13 23.37 -8.86
C PRO A 23 -6.00 22.55 -9.46
N LYS A 24 -4.81 23.14 -9.56
CA LYS A 24 -3.59 22.42 -9.92
C LYS A 24 -3.20 21.42 -8.82
N CYS A 25 -2.49 20.38 -9.22
CA CYS A 25 -1.86 19.42 -8.33
C CYS A 25 -0.87 20.14 -7.41
N LEU A 26 -0.97 19.88 -6.11
CA LEU A 26 -0.06 20.45 -5.10
C LEU A 26 1.32 19.78 -5.05
N PHE A 27 1.63 18.87 -5.99
CA PHE A 27 2.95 18.26 -6.06
C PHE A 27 3.94 19.28 -6.68
N PRO A 28 5.09 19.56 -6.05
CA PRO A 28 6.06 20.54 -6.57
C PRO A 28 6.44 20.26 -8.02
N GLY A 29 6.42 21.31 -8.86
CA GLY A 29 6.71 21.19 -10.30
C GLY A 29 5.63 20.50 -11.15
N CYS A 30 4.50 20.10 -10.58
CA CYS A 30 3.43 19.45 -11.34
C CYS A 30 2.40 20.45 -11.85
N ASN A 31 2.23 20.51 -13.18
CA ASN A 31 1.22 21.36 -13.83
C ASN A 31 -0.12 20.66 -14.08
N ASN A 32 -0.26 19.38 -13.70
CA ASN A 32 -1.50 18.63 -13.89
C ASN A 32 -2.62 19.13 -12.99
N LEU A 33 -3.87 18.99 -13.44
CA LEU A 33 -5.05 19.30 -12.62
C LEU A 33 -5.29 18.22 -11.55
N ALA A 34 -5.71 18.65 -10.35
CA ALA A 34 -5.95 17.76 -9.23
C ALA A 34 -7.14 16.82 -9.50
N ARG A 35 -7.09 15.57 -9.06
CA ARG A 35 -8.05 14.52 -9.45
C ARG A 35 -9.49 14.85 -8.99
N LYS A 36 -10.49 14.64 -9.86
CA LYS A 36 -11.92 14.66 -9.46
C LYS A 36 -12.26 13.41 -8.64
N THR A 37 -12.98 13.54 -7.54
CA THR A 37 -13.37 12.40 -6.69
C THR A 37 -14.83 12.03 -6.89
N HIS A 38 -15.75 12.84 -6.36
CA HIS A 38 -17.19 12.60 -6.47
C HIS A 38 -17.93 13.89 -6.78
N ARG A 39 -19.12 13.74 -7.36
CA ARG A 39 -20.02 14.85 -7.68
C ARG A 39 -20.80 15.26 -6.43
N ARG A 40 -20.95 16.57 -6.23
CA ARG A 40 -21.81 17.18 -5.22
C ARG A 40 -23.26 17.13 -5.69
N LYS A 41 -24.21 17.08 -4.75
CA LYS A 41 -25.65 17.25 -5.04
C LYS A 41 -25.94 18.55 -5.80
N SER A 42 -25.20 19.63 -5.51
CA SER A 42 -25.30 20.92 -6.21
C SER A 42 -24.71 20.94 -7.63
N GLY A 43 -24.20 19.81 -8.14
CA GLY A 43 -23.70 19.65 -9.51
C GLY A 43 -22.20 19.92 -9.69
N GLY A 44 -21.48 20.41 -8.68
CA GLY A 44 -20.02 20.58 -8.73
C GLY A 44 -19.23 19.28 -8.46
N TRP A 45 -17.92 19.27 -8.67
CA TRP A 45 -17.04 18.13 -8.32
C TRP A 45 -16.19 18.44 -7.10
N TYR A 46 -16.00 17.46 -6.22
CA TYR A 46 -14.88 17.50 -5.28
C TYR A 46 -13.59 17.15 -6.01
N CYS A 47 -12.51 17.84 -5.65
CA CYS A 47 -11.18 17.54 -6.16
C CYS A 47 -10.27 17.15 -5.00
N ASP A 48 -9.36 16.23 -5.26
CA ASP A 48 -8.23 15.95 -4.38
C ASP A 48 -7.18 17.07 -4.44
N LYS A 49 -6.12 16.93 -3.66
CA LYS A 49 -4.93 17.80 -3.70
C LYS A 49 -3.96 17.45 -4.82
N LEU A 50 -3.97 16.19 -5.26
CA LEU A 50 -3.00 15.63 -6.19
C LEU A 50 -3.70 15.23 -7.49
N CYS A 51 -2.98 15.26 -8.61
CA CYS A 51 -3.46 14.66 -9.85
C CYS A 51 -3.53 13.13 -9.73
N GLN A 52 -4.12 12.45 -10.72
CA GLN A 52 -4.25 10.98 -10.72
C GLN A 52 -2.89 10.28 -10.53
N LEU A 53 -1.85 10.77 -11.21
CA LEU A 53 -0.50 10.22 -11.15
C LEU A 53 0.14 10.39 -9.76
N HIS A 54 0.13 11.60 -9.20
CA HIS A 54 0.69 11.85 -7.87
C HIS A 54 -0.15 11.26 -6.74
N HIS A 55 -1.47 11.14 -6.95
CA HIS A 55 -2.31 10.37 -6.05
C HIS A 55 -1.85 8.92 -6.05
N ARG A 56 -1.71 8.25 -7.20
CA ARG A 56 -1.19 6.87 -7.27
C ARG A 56 0.18 6.75 -6.59
N LYS A 57 1.13 7.64 -6.88
CA LYS A 57 2.45 7.68 -6.21
C LYS A 57 2.35 7.81 -4.68
N LYS A 58 1.42 8.63 -4.16
CA LYS A 58 1.19 8.76 -2.70
C LYS A 58 0.75 7.43 -2.06
N TYR A 59 -0.02 6.60 -2.77
CA TYR A 59 -0.43 5.28 -2.26
C TYR A 59 0.55 4.15 -2.62
N ASP A 60 1.35 4.30 -3.68
CA ASP A 60 2.54 3.44 -3.90
C ASP A 60 3.54 3.57 -2.76
N MET A 61 3.69 4.77 -2.17
CA MET A 61 4.51 4.96 -0.96
C MET A 61 3.88 4.37 0.31
N ARG A 62 2.63 3.91 0.30
CA ARG A 62 1.93 3.36 1.49
C ARG A 62 1.60 1.88 1.41
N LEU A 63 1.80 1.25 0.26
CA LEU A 63 1.65 -0.19 0.11
C LEU A 63 3.04 -0.74 -0.18
N GLY A 64 3.68 -1.33 0.83
CA GLY A 64 4.88 -2.17 0.70
C GLY A 64 4.64 -3.44 -0.13
N GLY A 65 3.87 -3.35 -1.22
CA GLY A 65 3.53 -4.40 -2.17
C GLY A 65 3.99 -4.11 -3.60
N ALA A 66 4.45 -2.89 -3.92
CA ALA A 66 4.91 -2.56 -5.26
C ALA A 66 6.37 -2.99 -5.55
N ASP A 67 7.21 -3.12 -4.50
CA ASP A 67 8.62 -3.53 -4.61
C ASP A 67 8.83 -5.04 -4.82
N LYS A 68 7.75 -5.83 -4.92
CA LYS A 68 7.87 -7.26 -5.25
C LYS A 68 7.98 -7.41 -6.77
N PRO A 69 9.04 -8.03 -7.32
CA PRO A 69 9.02 -8.61 -8.66
C PRO A 69 7.73 -9.39 -8.86
N ARG A 70 7.15 -9.37 -10.06
CA ARG A 70 5.85 -10.03 -10.34
C ARG A 70 5.86 -11.51 -9.93
N GLU A 71 6.99 -12.17 -10.07
CA GLU A 71 7.26 -13.56 -9.70
C GLU A 71 7.24 -13.81 -8.18
N LEU A 72 7.44 -12.77 -7.37
CA LEU A 72 7.40 -12.81 -5.91
C LEU A 72 6.06 -12.28 -5.35
N ARG A 73 5.05 -12.10 -6.22
CA ARG A 73 3.69 -11.71 -5.83
C ARG A 73 2.81 -12.95 -5.78
N GLY A 74 2.22 -13.20 -4.62
CA GLY A 74 1.21 -14.25 -4.44
C GLY A 74 1.78 -15.52 -3.83
N PHE A 75 1.28 -16.66 -4.31
CA PHE A 75 1.58 -17.99 -3.79
C PHE A 75 2.49 -18.76 -4.74
N SER A 76 3.32 -19.64 -4.18
CA SER A 76 4.20 -20.56 -4.90
C SER A 76 3.53 -21.92 -5.06
N GLU A 77 3.74 -22.57 -6.21
CA GLU A 77 3.39 -23.98 -6.44
C GLU A 77 4.49 -24.93 -5.96
N LYS A 78 5.59 -24.41 -5.41
CA LYS A 78 6.65 -25.25 -4.84
C LYS A 78 6.24 -25.83 -3.48
N PRO A 79 6.80 -27.00 -3.10
CA PRO A 79 6.68 -27.52 -1.74
C PRO A 79 7.24 -26.51 -0.72
N CYS A 80 6.76 -26.62 0.52
CA CYS A 80 7.32 -25.88 1.63
C CYS A 80 8.80 -26.23 1.83
N GLU A 81 9.67 -25.23 1.89
CA GLU A 81 11.11 -25.40 2.07
C GLU A 81 11.51 -25.85 3.49
N GLU A 82 10.59 -25.75 4.46
CA GLU A 82 10.84 -26.17 5.85
C GLU A 82 10.39 -27.61 6.14
N CYS A 83 9.23 -28.04 5.60
CA CYS A 83 8.63 -29.34 5.93
C CYS A 83 8.24 -30.19 4.71
N GLY A 84 8.48 -29.72 3.49
CA GLY A 84 8.14 -30.44 2.26
C GLY A 84 6.64 -30.48 1.91
N TRP A 85 5.76 -29.86 2.70
CA TRP A 85 4.32 -29.88 2.44
C TRP A 85 3.97 -29.33 1.04
N HIS A 86 3.18 -30.09 0.28
CA HIS A 86 2.83 -29.79 -1.11
C HIS A 86 1.40 -30.23 -1.46
N LYS A 87 0.43 -29.85 -0.62
CA LYS A 87 -0.99 -30.18 -0.86
C LYS A 87 -1.80 -28.99 -1.43
N ALA A 88 -1.27 -27.78 -1.31
CA ALA A 88 -1.82 -26.59 -1.97
C ALA A 88 -0.71 -25.54 -2.17
N LYS A 89 -1.10 -24.35 -2.64
CA LYS A 89 -0.15 -23.25 -2.87
C LYS A 89 0.43 -22.76 -1.54
N CYS A 90 1.74 -22.54 -1.53
CA CYS A 90 2.49 -22.06 -0.37
C CYS A 90 2.68 -20.53 -0.41
N ASP A 91 2.84 -19.92 0.75
CA ASP A 91 3.11 -18.50 0.91
C ASP A 91 4.58 -18.17 0.67
N LEU A 92 4.84 -16.99 0.10
CA LEU A 92 6.19 -16.43 -0.04
C LEU A 92 6.52 -15.54 1.17
N HIS A 93 7.39 -16.04 2.03
CA HIS A 93 7.82 -15.37 3.26
C HIS A 93 9.20 -14.74 3.09
N ARG A 94 9.44 -13.57 3.67
CA ARG A 94 10.79 -12.98 3.67
C ARG A 94 11.63 -13.59 4.79
N ILE A 95 12.89 -13.90 4.51
CA ILE A 95 13.81 -14.38 5.56
C ILE A 95 14.19 -13.22 6.48
N VAL A 96 14.70 -12.13 5.91
CA VAL A 96 14.89 -10.85 6.61
C VAL A 96 13.60 -10.05 6.53
N SER A 97 13.08 -9.65 7.69
CA SER A 97 11.81 -8.95 7.80
C SER A 97 11.88 -7.56 7.15
N GLY A 98 10.72 -7.00 6.80
CA GLY A 98 10.67 -5.64 6.24
C GLY A 98 11.11 -4.55 7.22
N SER A 99 10.92 -4.76 8.53
CA SER A 99 11.41 -3.87 9.58
C SER A 99 12.93 -3.82 9.66
N ASP A 100 13.60 -4.92 9.30
CA ASP A 100 15.06 -5.03 9.30
C ASP A 100 15.69 -4.67 7.93
N GLY A 101 14.93 -3.98 7.08
CA GLY A 101 15.37 -3.61 5.72
C GLY A 101 15.25 -4.72 4.67
N GLY A 102 14.64 -5.85 5.02
CA GLY A 102 14.44 -6.98 4.13
C GLY A 102 13.44 -6.73 3.00
N LYS A 103 13.93 -6.85 1.77
CA LYS A 103 13.13 -6.70 0.54
C LYS A 103 12.75 -8.06 -0.05
N TYR A 104 11.66 -8.09 -0.82
CA TYR A 104 11.29 -9.26 -1.62
C TYR A 104 12.21 -9.35 -2.84
N LYS A 105 13.37 -9.98 -2.65
CA LYS A 105 14.36 -10.24 -3.70
C LYS A 105 14.70 -11.73 -3.71
N LYS A 106 15.16 -12.24 -4.86
CA LYS A 106 15.69 -13.61 -4.97
C LYS A 106 16.80 -13.78 -3.92
N GLY A 107 16.71 -14.83 -3.10
CA GLY A 107 17.62 -15.09 -1.99
C GLY A 107 17.18 -14.56 -0.61
N ASN A 108 16.18 -13.68 -0.53
CA ASN A 108 15.58 -13.24 0.74
C ASN A 108 14.10 -13.66 0.88
N VAL A 109 13.69 -14.66 0.10
CA VAL A 109 12.32 -15.19 0.09
C VAL A 109 12.41 -16.70 0.16
N GLN A 110 11.58 -17.27 1.04
CA GLN A 110 11.40 -18.71 1.23
C GLN A 110 9.93 -19.09 1.03
N VAL A 111 9.70 -20.32 0.59
CA VAL A 111 8.36 -20.88 0.34
C VAL A 111 7.89 -21.64 1.57
N LEU A 112 6.81 -21.20 2.21
CA LEU A 112 6.29 -21.81 3.44
C LEU A 112 4.83 -22.22 3.32
N CYS A 113 4.47 -23.38 3.87
CA CYS A 113 3.07 -23.74 4.03
C CYS A 113 2.40 -22.84 5.09
N PRO A 114 1.05 -22.79 5.15
CA PRO A 114 0.34 -21.95 6.12
C PRO A 114 0.74 -22.20 7.59
N ASN A 115 1.09 -23.45 7.94
CA ASN A 115 1.49 -23.79 9.30
C ASN A 115 2.90 -23.28 9.62
N CYS A 116 3.90 -23.59 8.79
CA CYS A 116 5.26 -23.08 8.96
C CYS A 116 5.32 -21.54 8.86
N HIS A 117 4.48 -20.94 8.02
CA HIS A 117 4.38 -19.48 7.93
C HIS A 117 3.91 -18.84 9.25
N ARG A 118 2.96 -19.46 9.98
CA ARG A 118 2.54 -18.97 11.31
C ARG A 118 3.65 -19.07 12.33
N LEU A 119 4.45 -20.13 12.29
CA LEU A 119 5.58 -20.34 13.21
C LEU A 119 6.67 -19.28 13.05
N LYS A 120 6.80 -18.64 11.87
CA LYS A 120 7.72 -17.51 11.66
C LYS A 120 7.18 -16.17 12.19
N HIS A 121 5.93 -16.12 12.65
CA HIS A 121 5.30 -14.95 13.28
C HIS A 121 4.74 -15.26 14.69
N PRO A 122 5.57 -15.81 15.60
CA PRO A 122 5.09 -16.24 16.92
C PRO A 122 4.48 -15.06 17.72
N GLU A 123 4.98 -13.84 17.53
CA GLU A 123 4.53 -12.63 18.21
C GLU A 123 3.07 -12.25 17.91
N ARG A 124 2.52 -12.73 16.78
CA ARG A 124 1.13 -12.47 16.39
C ARG A 124 0.13 -13.41 17.08
N TYR A 125 0.62 -14.48 17.69
CA TYR A 125 -0.20 -15.52 18.31
C TYR A 125 0.07 -15.69 19.80
N SER A 126 0.92 -14.85 20.38
CA SER A 126 1.11 -14.78 21.84
C SER A 126 -0.22 -14.49 22.52
N LEU A 127 -0.83 -15.53 23.08
CA LEU A 127 -1.92 -15.41 24.03
C LEU A 127 -1.46 -14.44 25.12
N LYS A 128 -2.27 -13.40 25.39
CA LYS A 128 -2.08 -12.58 26.59
C LYS A 128 -2.02 -13.55 27.76
N LYS A 129 -0.84 -13.75 28.36
CA LYS A 129 -0.74 -14.45 29.62
C LYS A 129 -1.54 -13.62 30.61
N GLY A 130 -2.75 -14.08 30.91
CA GLY A 130 -3.51 -13.60 32.05
C GLY A 130 -2.66 -13.85 33.29
N SER A 131 -2.44 -12.79 34.04
CA SER A 131 -1.91 -12.81 35.39
C SER A 131 -2.68 -13.85 36.21
N LEU A 132 -1.99 -14.92 36.60
CA LEU A 132 -2.36 -15.76 37.73
C LEU A 132 -1.86 -15.08 39.01
#